data_AF-A0AAJ5LJR6-F1
#
_entry.id   AF-A0AAJ5LJR6-F1
#
_cell.length_a   1.000
_cell.length_b   1.000
_cell.length_c   1.000
_cell.angle_alpha   90.00
_cell.angle_beta   90.00
_cell.angle_gamma   90.00
#
_symmetry.space_group_name_H-M   'P 1'
#
loop_
_entity.id
_entity.type
_entity.pdbx_description
1 polymer ?
#
loop_
_entity_poly.entity_id
_entity_poly.type
_entity_poly.pdbx_seq_one_letter_code
_entity_poly.pdbx_strand_id
1 'polypeptide(L)'
;MSRKQTAEDKIAKVLDSYHAYLKEWKYDEKKSLFSSGGWVFKGKNHTAHEMNSKILARRNQDVQKILKITSESNAGMGDTSLSAQ
;
A
#
# COMPACT_ATOMS: atom_id res chain seq x y z
N MET A 1 -29.08 0.42 -1.75
CA MET A 1 -28.42 -0.90 -1.85
C MET A 1 -26.91 -0.67 -1.82
N SER A 2 -26.23 -0.93 -0.71
CA SER A 2 -24.77 -0.80 -0.65
C SER A 2 -24.14 -2.01 -1.34
N ARG A 3 -23.50 -1.80 -2.50
CA ARG A 3 -22.81 -2.88 -3.21
C ARG A 3 -21.68 -3.39 -2.31
N LYS A 4 -21.73 -4.66 -1.90
CA LYS A 4 -20.62 -5.29 -1.17
C LYS A 4 -19.38 -5.22 -2.05
N GLN A 5 -18.29 -4.65 -1.53
CA GLN A 5 -17.01 -4.58 -2.25
C GLN A 5 -16.45 -5.99 -2.43
N THR A 6 -16.03 -6.31 -3.65
CA THR A 6 -15.37 -7.58 -3.96
C THR A 6 -13.95 -7.62 -3.36
N ALA A 7 -13.31 -8.79 -3.36
CA ALA A 7 -11.89 -8.89 -2.99
C ALA A 7 -11.01 -8.06 -3.94
N GLU A 8 -11.33 -8.05 -5.24
CA GLU A 8 -10.66 -7.24 -6.26
C GLU A 8 -10.78 -5.75 -5.97
N ASP A 9 -11.98 -5.26 -5.62
CA ASP A 9 -12.21 -3.85 -5.25
C ASP A 9 -11.34 -3.45 -4.04
N LYS A 10 -11.22 -4.35 -3.06
CA LYS A 10 -10.39 -4.13 -1.86
C LYS A 10 -8.90 -4.10 -2.21
N ILE A 11 -8.43 -5.01 -3.08
CA ILE A 11 -7.03 -5.03 -3.54
C ILE A 11 -6.72 -3.77 -4.35
N ALA A 12 -7.59 -3.38 -5.29
CA ALA A 12 -7.45 -2.16 -6.06
C ALA A 12 -7.31 -0.92 -5.16
N LYS A 13 -8.14 -0.82 -4.11
CA LYS A 13 -8.06 0.26 -3.12
C LYS A 13 -6.71 0.29 -2.36
N VAL A 14 -6.14 -0.86 -2.04
CA VAL A 14 -4.81 -0.94 -1.42
C VAL A 14 -3.73 -0.42 -2.38
N LEU A 15 -3.78 -0.86 -3.64
CA LEU A 15 -2.84 -0.41 -4.68
C LEU A 15 -2.97 1.09 -4.96
N ASP A 16 -4.19 1.62 -5.05
CA ASP A 16 -4.44 3.05 -5.24
C ASP A 16 -3.89 3.88 -4.08
N SER A 17 -4.06 3.41 -2.85
CA SER A 17 -3.48 4.05 -1.67
C SER A 17 -1.94 4.05 -1.70
N TYR A 18 -1.32 2.97 -2.18
CA TYR A 18 0.13 2.89 -2.35
C TYR A 18 0.63 3.84 -3.45
N HIS A 19 -0.06 3.90 -4.59
CA HIS A 19 0.28 4.84 -5.67
C HIS A 19 0.13 6.30 -5.22
N ALA A 20 -0.92 6.63 -4.47
CA ALA A 20 -1.09 7.96 -3.88
C ALA A 20 0.05 8.29 -2.92
N TYR A 21 0.45 7.33 -2.07
CA TYR A 21 1.58 7.48 -1.16
C TYR A 21 2.89 7.76 -1.91
N LEU A 22 3.17 7.07 -3.02
CA LEU A 22 4.36 7.34 -3.84
C LEU A 22 4.35 8.75 -4.45
N LYS A 23 3.19 9.23 -4.91
CA LYS A 23 3.04 10.58 -5.48
C LYS A 23 3.25 11.72 -4.47
N GLU A 24 3.13 11.45 -3.18
CA GLU A 24 3.39 12.43 -2.13
C GLU A 24 4.89 12.73 -1.96
N TRP A 25 5.77 11.83 -2.41
CA TRP A 25 7.21 12.05 -2.38
C TRP A 25 7.63 12.99 -3.51
N LYS A 26 8.34 14.06 -3.16
CA LYS A 26 8.88 15.02 -4.12
C LYS A 26 10.37 15.18 -3.90
N TYR A 27 11.11 15.32 -5.00
CA TYR A 27 12.51 15.69 -4.92
C TYR A 27 12.63 17.22 -4.96
N ASP A 28 13.39 17.79 -4.04
CA ASP A 28 13.71 19.21 -3.94
C ASP A 28 15.23 19.38 -4.07
N GLU A 29 15.65 19.74 -5.27
CA GLU A 29 17.06 19.95 -5.63
C GLU A 29 17.73 21.01 -4.76
N LYS A 30 17.02 22.10 -4.42
CA LYS A 30 17.60 23.17 -3.60
C LYS A 30 17.91 22.64 -2.21
N LYS A 31 17.01 21.86 -1.62
CA LYS A 31 17.24 21.24 -0.32
C LYS A 31 18.31 20.14 -0.37
N SER A 32 18.44 19.43 -1.49
CA SER A 32 19.50 18.44 -1.67
C SER A 32 20.91 19.07 -1.68
N LEU A 33 21.04 20.31 -2.14
CA LEU A 33 22.33 20.99 -2.21
C LEU A 33 22.79 21.56 -0.86
N PHE A 34 21.85 21.93 0.01
CA PHE A 34 22.13 22.63 1.27
C PHE A 34 21.78 21.82 2.54
N SER A 35 21.22 20.63 2.38
CA SER A 35 20.89 19.73 3.49
C SER A 35 21.18 18.28 3.13
N SER A 36 21.35 17.42 4.13
CA SER A 36 21.58 15.99 3.94
C SER A 36 20.38 15.23 3.31
N GLY A 37 19.29 15.92 2.96
CA GLY A 37 18.09 15.33 2.36
C GLY A 37 17.53 16.14 1.20
N GLY A 38 17.40 15.49 0.04
CA GLY A 38 16.75 16.03 -1.16
C GLY A 38 15.29 15.61 -1.33
N TRP A 39 14.77 14.68 -0.51
CA TRP A 39 13.39 14.20 -0.64
C TRP A 39 12.48 14.88 0.37
N VAL A 40 11.28 15.27 -0.07
CA VAL A 40 10.27 15.91 0.76
C VAL A 40 9.03 15.02 0.79
N PHE A 41 8.54 14.75 1.99
CA PHE A 41 7.30 14.01 2.22
C PHE A 41 6.51 14.68 3.35
N LYS A 42 5.25 15.05 3.06
CA LYS A 42 4.38 15.78 4.01
C LYS A 42 5.06 16.99 4.66
N GLY A 43 5.81 17.75 3.87
CA GLY A 43 6.53 18.95 4.31
C GLY A 43 7.83 18.73 5.08
N LYS A 44 8.24 17.47 5.33
CA LYS A 44 9.50 17.13 6.01
C LYS A 44 10.56 16.68 5.02
N ASN A 45 11.82 17.05 5.29
CA ASN A 45 12.97 16.62 4.52
C ASN A 45 13.41 15.22 4.94
N HIS A 46 13.82 14.44 3.96
CA HIS A 46 14.27 13.08 4.10
C HIS A 46 15.49 12.85 3.21
N THR A 47 16.40 12.04 3.72
CA THR A 47 17.47 11.44 2.92
C THR A 47 16.89 10.42 1.94
N ALA A 48 17.65 10.07 0.90
CA ALA A 48 17.28 8.97 0.00
C ALA A 48 17.12 7.64 0.75
N HIS A 49 17.96 7.39 1.77
CA HIS A 49 17.87 6.19 2.60
C HIS A 49 16.56 6.12 3.40
N GLU A 50 16.14 7.23 4.01
CA GLU A 50 14.88 7.30 4.75
C GLU A 50 13.67 7.13 3.83
N MET A 51 13.71 7.75 2.65
CA MET A 51 12.67 7.61 1.62
C MET A 51 12.53 6.15 1.18
N ASN A 52 13.64 5.50 0.80
CA ASN A 52 13.67 4.10 0.41
C ASN A 52 13.17 3.18 1.53
N SER A 53 13.62 3.41 2.77
CA SER A 53 13.21 2.60 3.93
C SER A 53 11.71 2.71 4.20
N LYS A 54 11.14 3.92 4.09
CA LYS A 54 9.70 4.14 4.28
C LYS A 54 8.86 3.54 3.15
N ILE A 55 9.31 3.64 1.90
CA ILE A 55 8.66 3.00 0.75
C ILE A 55 8.64 1.48 0.93
N LEU A 56 9.78 0.89 1.32
CA LEU A 56 9.88 -0.55 1.55
C LEU A 56 8.98 -1.02 2.68
N ALA A 57 8.98 -0.30 3.81
CA ALA A 57 8.11 -0.61 4.95
C ALA A 57 6.63 -0.56 4.56
N ARG A 58 6.24 0.48 3.80
CA ARG A 58 4.86 0.63 3.32
C ARG A 58 4.46 -0.48 2.34
N ARG A 59 5.34 -0.81 1.38
CA ARG A 59 5.14 -1.91 0.43
C ARG A 59 4.90 -3.23 1.17
N ASN A 60 5.72 -3.55 2.17
CA ASN A 60 5.57 -4.79 2.95
C ASN A 60 4.23 -4.83 3.69
N GLN A 61 3.81 -3.72 4.30
CA GLN A 61 2.50 -3.63 4.95
C GLN A 61 1.34 -3.85 3.97
N ASP A 62 1.41 -3.24 2.78
CA ASP A 62 0.34 -3.34 1.78
C ASP A 62 0.30 -4.73 1.13
N VAL A 63 1.45 -5.40 0.93
CA VAL A 63 1.51 -6.82 0.53
C VAL A 63 0.83 -7.72 1.57
N GLN A 64 1.10 -7.52 2.87
CA GLN A 64 0.44 -8.30 3.92
C GLN A 64 -1.08 -8.10 3.94
N LYS A 65 -1.57 -6.88 3.66
CA LYS A 65 -3.01 -6.63 3.50
C LYS A 65 -3.60 -7.37 2.32
N ILE A 66 -2.92 -7.36 1.16
CA ILE A 66 -3.37 -8.08 -0.04
C ILE A 66 -3.44 -9.59 0.25
N LEU A 67 -2.38 -10.17 0.83
CA LEU A 67 -2.36 -11.58 1.20
C LEU A 67 -3.51 -11.96 2.13
N LYS A 68 -3.83 -11.09 3.10
CA LYS A 68 -4.97 -11.28 4.00
C LYS A 68 -6.31 -11.25 3.23
N ILE A 69 -6.52 -10.27 2.35
CA ILE A 69 -7.74 -10.17 1.53
C ILE A 69 -7.91 -11.43 0.66
N THR A 70 -6.85 -11.88 0.00
CA THR A 70 -6.87 -13.09 -0.83
C THR A 70 -7.17 -14.33 0.00
N SER A 71 -6.56 -14.48 1.18
CA SER A 71 -6.80 -15.62 2.07
C SER A 71 -8.25 -15.66 2.56
N GLU A 72 -8.81 -14.51 2.97
CA GLU A 72 -10.21 -14.38 3.39
C GLU A 72 -11.19 -14.68 2.26
N SER A 73 -10.87 -14.26 1.03
CA SER A 73 -11.68 -14.56 -0.15
C SER A 73 -11.70 -16.06 -0.47
N ASN A 74 -10.57 -16.75 -0.31
CA ASN A 74 -10.45 -18.18 -0.56
C ASN A 74 -11.15 -19.02 0.52
N ALA A 75 -11.06 -18.59 1.79
CA ALA A 75 -11.79 -19.25 2.89
C ALA A 75 -13.31 -19.20 2.70
N GLY A 76 -13.84 -18.12 2.11
CA GLY A 76 -15.26 -18.00 1.79
C GLY A 76 -15.75 -18.86 0.61
N MET A 77 -14.85 -19.48 -0.17
CA MET A 77 -15.20 -20.42 -1.24
C MET A 77 -15.13 -21.90 -0.82
N GLY A 78 -14.51 -22.21 0.34
CA GLY A 78 -14.25 -23.59 0.77
C GLY A 78 -15.40 -24.29 1.50
N ASP A 79 -16.43 -23.56 1.93
CA ASP A 79 -17.47 -24.06 2.85
C ASP A 79 -18.79 -24.49 2.17
N THR A 80 -18.86 -24.53 0.84
CA THR A 80 -20.08 -24.93 0.09
C THR A 80 -20.07 -26.37 -0.44
N SER A 81 -19.15 -27.23 0.01
CA SER A 81 -19.05 -28.61 -0.50
C SER A 81 -19.20 -29.72 0.56
N LEU A 82 -20.02 -29.56 1.59
CA LEU A 82 -20.32 -30.66 2.53
C LEU A 82 -21.75 -30.61 3.11
N SER A 83 -22.77 -30.48 2.26
CA SER A 83 -24.16 -30.81 2.64
C SER A 83 -24.99 -31.18 1.42
N ALA A 84 -24.68 -32.35 0.85
CA ALA A 84 -25.62 -33.09 0.01
C ALA A 84 -25.47 -34.57 0.39
N GLN A 85 -26.17 -34.97 1.45
CA GLN A 85 -26.62 -36.34 1.69
C GLN A 85 -28.13 -36.30 1.92
#